data_AF-A0AAU5XIK9-F1
#
_entry.id   AF-A0AAU5XIK9-F1
#
_cell.length_a   1.000
_cell.length_b   1.000
_cell.length_c   1.000
_cell.angle_alpha   90.00
_cell.angle_beta   90.00
_cell.angle_gamma   90.00
#
_symmetry.space_group_name_H-M   'P 1'
#
loop_
_entity.id
_entity.type
_entity.pdbx_description
1 polymer ?
#
loop_
_entity_poly.entity_id
_entity_poly.type
_entity_poly.pdbx_seq_one_letter_code
_entity_poly.pdbx_strand_id
1 'polypeptide(L)'
;MLVVLDDIAGGVRDIDFSMLTAEVLGHGWDLAKATGRSWQPDAAVCEQALATLAPVVQPEYRGEGMPFGPEVAVADDASPLDRFIAFTGRSPEWTSDRA
;
A
#
# COMPACT_ATOMS: atom_id res chain seq x y z
N MET A 1 10.28 33.50 -19.89
CA MET A 1 10.27 34.03 -18.52
C MET A 1 8.86 33.91 -17.97
N LEU A 2 8.60 32.86 -17.22
CA LEU A 2 7.67 32.89 -16.10
C LEU A 2 8.27 31.94 -15.06
N VAL A 3 8.77 32.50 -13.98
CA VAL A 3 9.26 31.77 -12.81
C VAL A 3 8.02 31.59 -11.94
N VAL A 4 7.54 30.36 -11.77
CA VAL A 4 6.62 30.02 -10.68
C VAL A 4 7.43 29.19 -9.71
N LEU A 5 8.18 29.92 -8.89
CA LEU A 5 8.65 29.47 -7.59
C LEU A 5 7.89 30.35 -6.61
N ASP A 6 6.73 29.87 -6.17
CA ASP A 6 6.05 30.26 -4.95
C ASP A 6 5.28 29.02 -4.52
N ASP A 7 5.30 28.56 -3.28
CA ASP A 7 6.29 28.63 -2.24
C ASP A 7 5.92 27.45 -1.33
N ILE A 8 6.84 27.07 -0.47
CA ILE A 8 6.79 26.03 0.55
C ILE A 8 5.50 26.12 1.39
N ALA A 9 4.41 25.47 0.96
CA ALA A 9 3.13 25.42 1.69
C ALA A 9 2.43 24.04 1.65
N GLY A 10 3.01 23.04 0.96
CA GLY A 10 2.45 21.67 0.83
C GLY A 10 2.71 20.75 2.01
N GLY A 11 3.00 21.31 3.20
CA GLY A 11 3.21 20.53 4.41
C GLY A 11 1.88 20.23 5.08
N VAL A 12 1.48 18.95 5.09
CA VAL A 12 0.36 18.37 5.86
C VAL A 12 -1.06 18.58 5.30
N ARG A 13 -1.30 19.48 4.33
CA ARG A 13 -2.67 19.78 3.83
C ARG A 13 -3.15 19.00 2.60
N ASP A 14 -2.25 18.32 1.89
CA ASP A 14 -2.58 17.51 0.70
C ASP A 14 -2.48 16.00 0.97
N ILE A 15 -2.71 15.58 2.21
CA ILE A 15 -2.86 14.15 2.51
C ILE A 15 -4.24 13.74 2.02
N ASP A 16 -4.30 13.16 0.82
CA ASP A 16 -5.49 12.47 0.34
C ASP A 16 -5.84 11.33 1.32
N PHE A 17 -7.07 11.33 1.83
CA PHE A 17 -7.59 10.28 2.72
C PHE A 17 -7.43 8.88 2.11
N SER A 18 -7.41 8.79 0.79
CA SER A 18 -7.18 7.55 0.05
C SER A 18 -5.76 6.99 0.30
N MET A 19 -4.73 7.86 0.33
CA MET A 19 -3.36 7.49 0.63
C MET A 19 -3.21 7.03 2.09
N LEU A 20 -3.81 7.76 3.04
CA LEU A 20 -3.82 7.32 4.45
C LEU A 20 -4.45 5.95 4.64
N THR A 21 -5.51 5.67 3.87
CA THR A 21 -6.16 4.36 3.90
C THR A 21 -5.20 3.27 3.45
N ALA A 22 -4.43 3.49 2.38
CA ALA A 22 -3.42 2.55 1.92
C ALA A 22 -2.29 2.33 2.94
N GLU A 23 -1.82 3.40 3.59
CA GLU A 23 -0.81 3.31 4.67
C GLU A 23 -1.32 2.47 5.85
N VAL A 24 -2.55 2.73 6.30
CA VAL A 24 -3.18 1.96 7.38
C VAL A 24 -3.41 0.51 6.96
N LEU A 25 -3.78 0.27 5.70
CA LEU A 25 -3.98 -1.08 5.18
C LEU A 25 -2.69 -1.89 5.16
N GLY A 26 -1.62 -1.34 4.58
CA GLY A 26 -0.34 -2.01 4.46
C GLY A 26 0.30 -2.27 5.82
N HIS A 27 0.39 -1.24 6.66
CA HIS A 27 1.02 -1.37 7.98
C HIS A 27 0.16 -2.10 9.01
N GLY A 28 -1.17 -2.01 8.91
CA GLY A 28 -2.08 -2.83 9.71
C GLY A 28 -1.89 -4.31 9.41
N TRP A 29 -1.70 -4.68 8.15
CA TRP A 29 -1.40 -6.05 7.75
C TRP A 29 -0.04 -6.49 8.29
N ASP A 30 1.00 -5.66 8.15
CA ASP A 30 2.34 -5.94 8.69
C ASP A 30 2.27 -6.28 10.19
N LEU A 31 1.57 -5.44 10.97
CA LEU A 31 1.42 -5.62 12.41
C LEU A 31 0.60 -6.87 12.76
N ALA A 32 -0.50 -7.12 12.05
CA ALA A 32 -1.34 -8.29 12.27
C ALA A 32 -0.55 -9.59 12.05
N LYS A 33 0.19 -9.68 10.95
CA LYS A 33 1.02 -10.84 10.62
C LYS A 33 2.18 -11.01 11.61
N ALA A 34 2.86 -9.92 11.98
CA ALA A 34 3.97 -9.96 12.93
C ALA A 34 3.54 -10.40 14.35
N THR A 35 2.28 -10.15 14.72
CA THR A 35 1.74 -10.47 16.05
C THR A 35 0.83 -11.70 16.08
N GLY A 36 0.67 -12.41 14.94
CA GLY A 36 -0.21 -13.57 14.82
C GLY A 36 -1.69 -13.26 15.05
N ARG A 37 -2.11 -12.00 14.84
CA ARG A 37 -3.50 -11.58 15.02
C ARG A 37 -4.26 -11.72 13.70
N SER A 38 -5.51 -12.18 13.77
CA SER A 38 -6.44 -12.09 12.65
C SER A 38 -6.85 -10.63 12.46
N TRP A 39 -6.78 -10.16 11.22
CA TRP A 39 -7.25 -8.84 10.83
C TRP A 39 -7.94 -8.93 9.47
N GLN A 40 -9.18 -8.45 9.41
CA GLN A 40 -10.05 -8.56 8.24
C GLN A 40 -10.71 -7.18 8.02
N PRO A 41 -10.02 -6.24 7.34
CA PRO A 41 -10.62 -4.98 6.93
C PRO A 41 -11.75 -5.20 5.92
N ASP A 42 -12.60 -4.19 5.75
CA ASP A 42 -13.68 -4.22 4.76
C ASP A 42 -13.10 -4.39 3.35
N ALA A 43 -13.62 -5.37 2.62
CA ALA A 43 -13.23 -5.69 1.24
C ALA A 43 -13.29 -4.47 0.31
N ALA A 44 -14.34 -3.64 0.41
CA ALA A 44 -14.51 -2.47 -0.43
C ALA A 44 -13.43 -1.41 -0.17
N VAL A 45 -12.95 -1.31 1.08
CA VAL A 45 -11.85 -0.41 1.45
C VAL A 45 -10.53 -0.88 0.84
N CYS A 46 -10.28 -2.20 0.83
CA CYS A 46 -9.10 -2.77 0.16
C CYS A 46 -9.13 -2.53 -1.35
N GLU A 47 -10.28 -2.74 -2.00
CA GLU A 47 -10.43 -2.50 -3.44
C GLU A 47 -10.23 -1.03 -3.79
N GLN A 48 -10.81 -0.12 -3.00
CA GLN A 48 -10.64 1.31 -3.20
C GLN A 48 -9.18 1.76 -3.02
N ALA A 49 -8.48 1.22 -2.02
CA ALA A 49 -7.06 1.53 -1.81
C ALA A 49 -6.19 1.03 -2.98
N LEU A 50 -6.46 -0.17 -3.49
CA LEU A 50 -5.78 -0.68 -4.68
C LEU A 50 -6.07 0.19 -5.91
N ALA A 51 -7.34 0.54 -6.15
CA ALA A 51 -7.73 1.39 -7.26
C ALA A 51 -7.12 2.80 -7.18
N THR A 52 -6.87 3.28 -5.97
CA THR A 52 -6.19 4.56 -5.71
C THR A 52 -4.70 4.47 -6.03
N LEU A 53 -4.01 3.43 -5.55
CA LEU A 53 -2.56 3.30 -5.73
C LEU A 53 -2.16 2.89 -7.14
N ALA A 54 -2.93 2.02 -7.80
CA ALA A 54 -2.62 1.46 -9.12
C ALA A 54 -2.21 2.51 -10.18
N PRO A 55 -2.91 3.64 -10.35
CA PRO A 55 -2.51 4.66 -11.32
C PRO A 55 -1.30 5.51 -10.88
N VAL A 56 -0.96 5.53 -9.58
CA VAL A 56 0.07 6.41 -9.00
C VAL A 56 1.42 5.69 -8.87
N VAL A 57 1.41 4.41 -8.49
CA VAL A 57 2.63 3.63 -8.27
C VAL A 57 3.17 3.10 -9.60
N GLN A 58 3.89 3.98 -10.29
CA GLN A 58 4.63 3.67 -11.51
C GLN A 58 5.87 2.79 -11.27
N PRO A 59 6.41 2.11 -12.31
CA PRO A 59 7.54 1.20 -12.18
C PRO A 59 8.79 1.79 -11.50
N GLU A 60 9.04 3.09 -11.68
CA GLU A 60 10.16 3.79 -11.04
C GLU A 60 10.08 3.85 -9.51
N TYR A 61 8.89 3.67 -8.93
CA TYR A 61 8.70 3.65 -7.47
C TYR A 61 8.87 2.25 -6.86
N ARG A 62 9.30 1.26 -7.66
CA ARG A 62 9.42 -0.14 -7.25
C ARG A 62 10.88 -0.61 -7.24
N GLY A 63 11.24 -1.40 -6.24
CA GLY A 63 12.56 -2.06 -6.16
C GLY A 63 13.32 -1.80 -4.87
N GLU A 64 14.59 -2.19 -4.85
CA GLU A 64 15.45 -2.03 -3.67
C GLU A 64 15.65 -0.54 -3.33
N GLY A 65 15.39 -0.20 -2.06
CA GLY A 65 15.48 1.18 -1.57
C GLY A 65 14.29 2.09 -1.96
N MET A 66 13.30 1.56 -2.68
CA MET A 66 12.09 2.29 -3.08
C MET A 66 10.92 2.02 -2.12
N PRO A 67 9.88 2.89 -2.12
CA PRO A 67 8.73 2.73 -1.22
C PRO A 67 7.91 1.45 -1.44
N PHE A 68 7.93 0.90 -2.66
CA PHE A 68 7.19 -0.32 -3.00
C PHE A 68 8.14 -1.42 -3.48
N GLY A 69 7.78 -2.67 -3.15
CA GLY A 69 8.44 -3.83 -3.73
C GLY A 69 7.97 -4.09 -5.18
N PRO A 70 8.62 -5.04 -5.88
CA PRO A 70 8.04 -5.66 -7.08
C PRO A 70 6.69 -6.27 -6.73
N GLU A 71 5.68 -6.12 -7.61
CA GLU A 71 4.38 -6.75 -7.39
C GLU A 71 4.51 -8.26 -7.26
N VAL A 72 3.76 -8.83 -6.32
CA VAL A 72 3.71 -10.28 -6.10
C VAL A 72 2.51 -10.84 -6.87
N ALA A 73 2.69 -11.95 -7.58
CA ALA A 73 1.58 -12.63 -8.24
C ALA A 73 0.69 -13.32 -7.21
N VAL A 74 -0.62 -13.18 -7.34
CA VAL A 74 -1.64 -13.88 -6.56
C VAL A 74 -2.67 -14.51 -7.49
N ALA A 75 -3.45 -15.47 -6.98
CA ALA A 75 -4.51 -16.09 -7.76
C ALA A 75 -5.60 -15.07 -8.13
N ASP A 76 -6.30 -15.31 -9.25
CA ASP A 76 -7.36 -14.40 -9.73
C ASP A 76 -8.54 -14.29 -8.74
N ASP A 77 -8.74 -15.31 -7.90
CA ASP A 77 -9.74 -15.36 -6.84
C ASP A 77 -9.20 -14.97 -5.46
N ALA A 78 -7.97 -14.43 -5.39
CA ALA A 78 -7.39 -13.94 -4.14
C ALA A 78 -8.24 -12.83 -3.52
N SER A 79 -8.21 -12.75 -2.18
CA SER A 79 -9.01 -11.77 -1.46
C SER A 79 -8.61 -10.33 -1.85
N PRO A 80 -9.52 -9.35 -1.71
CA PRO A 80 -9.17 -7.94 -1.93
C PRO A 80 -7.96 -7.46 -1.12
N LEU A 81 -7.82 -7.94 0.12
CA LEU A 81 -6.66 -7.63 0.94
C LEU A 81 -5.38 -8.23 0.34
N ASP A 82 -5.40 -9.50 -0.07
CA ASP A 82 -4.22 -10.16 -0.63
C ASP A 82 -3.77 -9.50 -1.94
N ARG A 83 -4.72 -9.13 -2.81
CA ARG A 83 -4.43 -8.37 -4.04
C ARG A 83 -3.79 -7.01 -3.73
N PHE A 84 -4.31 -6.29 -2.75
CA PHE A 84 -3.72 -5.02 -2.30
C PHE A 84 -2.30 -5.21 -1.74
N ILE A 85 -2.10 -6.17 -0.84
CA ILE A 85 -0.80 -6.46 -0.22
C ILE A 85 0.22 -6.88 -1.28
N ALA A 86 -0.18 -7.75 -2.19
CA ALA A 86 0.63 -8.20 -3.31
C ALA A 86 1.05 -7.05 -4.24
N PHE A 87 0.13 -6.11 -4.51
CA PHE A 87 0.43 -4.89 -5.27
C PHE A 87 1.47 -4.00 -4.58
N THR A 88 1.50 -3.95 -3.25
CA THR A 88 2.55 -3.20 -2.52
C THR A 88 3.92 -3.88 -2.57
N GLY A 89 3.98 -5.10 -3.10
CA GLY A 89 5.18 -5.93 -3.19
C GLY A 89 5.48 -6.79 -1.95
N ARG A 90 4.49 -6.92 -1.06
CA ARG A 90 4.53 -7.86 0.07
C ARG A 90 3.93 -9.19 -0.36
N SER A 91 4.42 -10.29 0.23
CA SER A 91 3.81 -11.61 0.03
C SER A 91 2.66 -11.83 1.03
N PRO A 92 1.40 -12.05 0.60
CA PRO A 92 0.29 -12.37 1.50
C PRO A 92 0.54 -13.62 2.37
N GLU A 93 1.30 -14.55 1.82
CA GLU A 93 1.70 -15.82 2.44
C GLU A 93 2.85 -15.66 3.45
N TRP A 94 3.40 -14.45 3.63
CA TRP A 94 4.47 -14.23 4.60
C TRP A 94 4.04 -14.68 6.00
N THR A 95 4.96 -15.29 6.74
CA THR A 95 4.76 -15.66 8.14
C THR A 95 5.95 -15.19 8.95
N SER A 96 5.73 -14.80 10.20
CA SER A 96 6.85 -14.50 11.10
C SER A 96 7.49 -15.80 11.59
N ASP A 97 8.82 -15.87 11.57
CA ASP A 97 9.58 -17.03 12.04
C ASP A 97 9.55 -17.21 13.57
N ARG A 98 8.81 -16.37 14.30
CA ARG A 98 8.69 -16.41 15.77
C ARG A 98 7.45 -17.19 16.25
N ALA A 99 7.26 -18.40 15.72
CA ALA A 99 6.31 -19.37 16.27
C ALA A 99 6.95 -20.20 17.40
#